data_AF-A0A7J6QLC3-F1
#
_entry.id   AF-A0A7J6QLC3-F1
#
_cell.length_a   1.000
_cell.length_b   1.000
_cell.length_c   1.000
_cell.angle_alpha   90.00
_cell.angle_beta   90.00
_cell.angle_gamma   90.00
#
_symmetry.space_group_name_H-M   'P 1'
#
loop_
_entity.id
_entity.type
_entity.pdbx_description
1 polymer ?
#
loop_
_entity_poly.entity_id
_entity_poly.type
_entity_poly.pdbx_seq_one_letter_code
_entity_poly.pdbx_strand_id
1 'polypeptide(L)'
;MKFEKQLRRYAIAEWADNYIDYRRLKKALRRSVHRSRRLQSSIHDASSIEDLMRRSRDYSLGATQGGLPPEPHQILGISPSSFVNSETSLDEWYQLLELQIRKVNIFFELQYEDLESQVVETEKLVHSIASSSSSSGSGSSIG
;
A
#
# COMPACT_ATOMS: atom_id res chain seq x y z
N MET A 1 -5.91 18.18 2.62
CA MET A 1 -6.55 17.33 1.58
C MET A 1 -7.92 16.87 2.05
N LYS A 2 -8.93 16.96 1.17
CA LYS A 2 -10.36 16.66 1.45
C LYS A 2 -10.77 15.22 1.11
N PHE A 3 -9.91 14.44 0.46
CA PHE A 3 -10.21 13.09 -0.04
C PHE A 3 -10.74 12.13 1.03
N GLU A 4 -10.12 12.08 2.21
CA GLU A 4 -10.57 11.20 3.31
C GLU A 4 -11.99 11.52 3.80
N LYS A 5 -12.44 12.78 3.67
CA LYS A 5 -13.82 13.17 3.97
C LYS A 5 -14.76 12.78 2.84
N GLN A 6 -14.33 12.92 1.59
CA GLN A 6 -15.11 12.50 0.43
C GLN A 6 -15.30 10.99 0.39
N LEU A 7 -14.24 10.21 0.60
CA LEU A 7 -14.29 8.75 0.63
C LEU A 7 -15.30 8.26 1.68
N ARG A 8 -15.28 8.81 2.89
CA ARG A 8 -16.26 8.46 3.93
C ARG A 8 -17.69 8.92 3.62
N ARG A 9 -17.86 10.04 2.93
CA ARG A 9 -19.19 10.59 2.61
C ARG A 9 -19.90 9.80 1.52
N TYR A 10 -19.15 9.30 0.53
CA TYR A 10 -19.68 8.61 -0.65
C TYR A 10 -19.47 7.09 -0.61
N ALA A 11 -18.85 6.56 0.45
CA ALA A 11 -18.74 5.12 0.64
C ALA A 11 -20.11 4.51 0.90
N ILE A 12 -20.40 3.41 0.20
CA ILE A 12 -21.54 2.55 0.50
C ILE A 12 -21.24 1.87 1.83
N ALA A 13 -22.15 2.03 2.80
CA ALA A 13 -21.92 1.59 4.18
C ALA A 13 -21.65 0.08 4.27
N GLU A 14 -22.33 -0.72 3.46
CA GLU A 14 -22.17 -2.18 3.39
C GLU A 14 -20.79 -2.61 2.88
N TRP A 15 -20.10 -1.74 2.14
CA TRP A 15 -18.80 -2.03 1.54
C TRP A 15 -17.66 -1.31 2.26
N ALA A 16 -17.93 -0.69 3.42
CA ALA A 16 -16.99 0.13 4.17
C ALA A 16 -15.62 -0.55 4.37
N ASP A 17 -15.62 -1.84 4.69
CA ASP A 17 -14.40 -2.62 4.95
C ASP A 17 -13.60 -2.95 3.69
N ASN A 18 -14.25 -2.91 2.52
CA ASN A 18 -13.63 -3.20 1.23
C ASN A 18 -12.99 -1.95 0.60
N TYR A 19 -13.38 -0.74 1.02
CA TYR A 19 -12.71 0.49 0.60
C TYR A 19 -11.25 0.55 1.10
N ILE A 20 -10.42 1.26 0.33
CA ILE A 20 -9.02 1.51 0.71
C ILE A 20 -8.91 2.23 2.06
N ASP A 21 -8.10 1.70 2.97
CA ASP A 21 -7.81 2.36 4.25
C ASP A 21 -6.78 3.49 4.05
N TYR A 22 -7.28 4.58 3.47
CA TYR A 22 -6.49 5.77 3.17
C TYR A 22 -5.86 6.39 4.43
N ARG A 23 -6.54 6.32 5.57
CA ARG A 23 -6.05 6.88 6.84
C ARG A 23 -4.83 6.10 7.34
N ARG A 24 -4.88 4.77 7.29
CA ARG A 24 -3.76 3.90 7.66
C ARG A 24 -2.58 4.05 6.71
N LEU A 25 -2.82 4.04 5.40
CA LEU A 25 -1.78 4.25 4.39
C LEU A 25 -1.05 5.59 4.56
N LYS A 26 -1.79 6.67 4.82
CA LYS A 26 -1.22 7.99 5.06
C LYS A 26 -0.39 8.06 6.35
N LYS A 27 -0.84 7.38 7.42
CA LYS A 27 -0.06 7.27 8.67
C LYS A 27 1.21 6.46 8.46
N ALA A 28 1.14 5.34 7.75
CA ALA A 28 2.28 4.50 7.43
C ALA A 28 3.31 5.28 6.60
N LEU A 29 2.89 5.99 5.55
CA LEU A 29 3.77 6.81 4.72
C LEU A 29 4.52 7.86 5.55
N ARG A 30 3.80 8.58 6.41
CA ARG A 30 4.42 9.58 7.30
C ARG A 30 5.46 8.97 8.22
N ARG A 31 5.21 7.77 8.76
CA ARG A 31 6.16 7.05 9.61
C ARG A 31 7.39 6.62 8.84
N SER A 32 7.23 6.05 7.65
CA SER A 32 8.35 5.65 6.79
C SER A 32 9.20 6.87 6.40
N VAL A 33 8.58 7.94 5.89
CA VAL A 33 9.29 9.19 5.54
C VAL A 33 10.01 9.81 6.75
N HIS A 34 9.38 9.81 7.93
CA HIS A 34 10.00 10.34 9.15
C HIS A 34 11.19 9.50 9.61
N ARG A 35 11.11 8.17 9.50
CA ARG A 35 12.24 7.27 9.77
C ARG A 35 13.39 7.53 8.81
N SER A 36 13.13 7.62 7.50
CA SER A 36 14.16 7.94 6.49
C SER A 36 14.83 9.30 6.75
N ARG A 37 14.04 10.33 7.11
CA ARG A 37 14.57 11.67 7.40
C ARG A 37 15.42 11.74 8.67
N ARG A 38 15.03 11.05 9.75
CA ARG A 38 15.83 11.02 10.99
C ARG A 38 17.19 10.36 10.78
N LEU A 39 17.25 9.33 9.94
CA LEU A 39 18.50 8.67 9.57
C LEU A 39 19.40 9.61 8.75
N GLN A 40 18.84 10.41 7.85
CA GLN A 40 19.59 11.43 7.12
C GLN A 40 20.06 12.59 7.99
N SER A 41 19.25 13.05 8.95
CA SER A 41 19.66 14.14 9.86
C SER A 41 20.69 13.69 10.89
N SER A 42 20.66 12.44 11.36
CA SER A 42 21.71 11.90 12.25
C SER A 42 23.07 11.78 11.57
N ILE A 43 23.11 11.72 10.24
CA ILE A 43 24.37 11.78 9.47
C ILE A 43 24.93 13.20 9.45
N HIS A 44 24.08 14.23 9.59
CA HIS A 44 24.50 15.63 9.66
C HIS A 44 24.77 16.13 11.09
N ASP A 45 24.16 15.52 12.12
CA ASP A 45 24.39 15.85 13.54
C ASP A 45 25.51 15.02 14.19
N ALA A 46 25.99 13.96 13.53
CA ALA A 46 27.13 13.16 13.99
C ALA A 46 28.41 13.61 13.29
N SER A 47 29.26 14.31 14.06
CA SER A 47 30.57 14.86 13.72
C SER A 47 30.56 16.14 12.87
N SER A 48 31.00 17.24 13.47
CA SER A 48 31.60 18.34 12.72
C SER A 48 32.61 17.74 11.73
N ILE A 49 32.66 18.23 10.49
CA ILE A 49 33.67 17.83 9.49
C ILE A 49 35.08 17.82 10.12
N GLU A 50 35.32 18.71 11.09
CA GLU A 50 36.55 18.81 11.86
C GLU A 50 36.84 17.56 12.72
N ASP A 51 35.82 16.97 13.37
CA ASP A 51 35.95 15.71 14.11
C ASP A 51 36.13 14.51 13.17
N LEU A 52 35.48 14.52 12.00
CA LEU A 52 35.68 13.51 10.96
C LEU A 52 37.11 13.57 10.40
N MET A 53 37.61 14.78 10.12
CA MET A 53 38.97 15.02 9.65
C MET A 53 40.01 14.70 10.72
N ARG A 54 39.72 14.97 11.99
CA ARG A 54 40.59 14.59 13.12
C ARG A 54 40.69 13.07 13.25
N ARG A 55 39.56 12.35 13.25
CA ARG A 55 39.55 10.87 13.28
C ARG A 55 40.25 10.26 12.07
N SER A 56 39.99 10.78 10.87
CA SER A 56 40.69 10.39 9.64
C SER A 56 42.22 10.55 9.73
N ARG A 57 42.67 11.66 10.34
CA ARG A 57 44.10 11.93 10.57
C ARG A 57 44.70 10.97 11.59
N ASP A 58 43.99 10.69 12.69
CA ASP A 58 44.43 9.75 13.72
C ASP A 58 44.55 8.31 13.15
N TYR A 59 43.67 7.92 12.23
CA TYR A 59 43.76 6.65 11.50
C TYR A 59 44.91 6.63 10.48
N SER A 60 45.11 7.72 9.74
CA SER A 60 46.22 7.85 8.77
C SER A 60 47.60 7.82 9.44
N LEU A 61 47.67 8.22 10.71
CA LEU A 61 48.88 8.18 11.54
C LEU A 61 49.10 6.82 12.24
N GLY A 62 48.26 5.81 11.96
CA GLY A 62 48.46 4.44 12.46
C GLY A 62 48.11 4.23 13.93
N ALA A 63 47.32 5.10 14.54
CA ALA A 63 46.94 5.02 15.96
C ALA A 63 45.75 4.07 16.22
N THR A 64 45.68 2.93 15.53
CA THR A 64 44.69 1.89 15.83
C THR A 64 45.32 0.79 16.67
N GLN A 65 44.85 0.64 17.91
CA GLN A 65 45.33 -0.36 18.88
C GLN A 65 45.04 -1.83 18.49
N GLY A 66 44.67 -2.13 17.24
CA GLY A 66 44.23 -3.45 16.82
C GLY A 66 44.11 -3.63 15.31
N GLY A 67 45.22 -3.51 14.58
CA GLY A 67 45.62 -4.33 13.42
C GLY A 67 44.69 -4.55 12.20
N LEU A 68 43.47 -4.02 12.16
CA LEU A 68 42.57 -4.13 11.00
C LEU A 68 42.10 -2.74 10.57
N PRO A 69 42.03 -2.45 9.26
CA PRO A 69 41.48 -1.20 8.78
C PRO A 69 40.00 -1.10 9.21
N PRO A 70 39.57 0.03 9.80
CA PRO A 70 38.18 0.21 10.19
C PRO A 70 37.28 0.16 8.96
N GLU A 71 36.18 -0.57 9.07
CA GLU A 71 35.17 -0.65 8.03
C GLU A 71 34.61 0.75 7.70
N PRO A 72 34.20 1.04 6.45
CA PRO A 72 33.82 2.39 6.00
C PRO A 72 32.74 3.07 6.87
N HIS A 73 31.84 2.28 7.46
CA HIS A 73 30.77 2.77 8.34
C HIS A 73 31.32 3.30 9.69
N GLN A 74 32.44 2.77 10.17
CA GLN A 74 33.09 3.21 11.42
C GLN A 74 33.79 4.57 11.24
N ILE A 75 34.37 4.80 10.06
CA ILE A 75 35.01 6.07 9.69
C ILE A 75 33.97 7.19 9.60
N LEU A 76 32.81 6.87 9.01
CA LEU A 76 31.72 7.82 8.81
C LEU A 76 30.82 7.98 10.06
N GLY A 77 31.10 7.27 11.16
CA GLY A 77 30.31 7.37 12.41
C GLY A 77 28.85 6.92 12.26
N ILE A 78 28.53 6.14 11.23
CA ILE A 78 27.19 5.70 10.88
C ILE A 78 27.00 4.23 11.29
N SER A 79 25.92 3.95 12.01
CA SER A 79 25.57 2.56 12.34
C SER A 79 25.20 1.80 11.05
N PRO A 80 25.71 0.56 10.84
CA PRO A 80 25.34 -0.28 9.70
C PRO A 80 23.83 -0.45 9.51
N SER A 81 23.07 -0.44 10.62
CA SER A 81 21.60 -0.54 10.62
C SER A 81 20.90 0.63 9.90
N SER A 82 21.57 1.77 9.73
CA SER A 82 20.96 2.98 9.18
C SER A 82 20.71 2.89 7.68
N PHE A 83 21.54 2.15 6.94
CA PHE A 83 21.33 1.91 5.50
C PHE A 83 20.16 0.95 5.26
N VAL A 84 20.13 -0.15 6.01
CA VAL A 84 19.10 -1.20 5.89
C VAL A 84 17.71 -0.71 6.31
N ASN A 85 17.63 0.21 7.29
CA ASN A 85 16.35 0.67 7.83
C ASN A 85 15.57 1.64 6.93
N SER A 86 16.22 2.29 5.95
CA SER A 86 15.54 3.26 5.09
C SER A 86 14.78 2.59 3.93
N GLU A 87 15.42 1.63 3.25
CA GLU A 87 14.82 0.81 2.18
C GLU A 87 13.69 -0.07 2.73
N THR A 88 13.95 -0.81 3.81
CA THR A 88 12.94 -1.70 4.44
C THR A 88 11.68 -0.96 4.88
N SER A 89 11.79 0.30 5.31
CA SER A 89 10.64 1.08 5.77
C SER A 89 9.72 1.56 4.65
N LEU A 90 10.26 1.79 3.45
CA LEU A 90 9.47 2.12 2.26
C LEU A 90 8.85 0.85 1.68
N ASP A 91 9.58 -0.27 1.70
CA ASP A 91 9.06 -1.57 1.30
C ASP A 91 7.85 -2.00 2.13
N GLU A 92 7.88 -1.80 3.46
CA GLU A 92 6.72 -2.00 4.35
C GLU A 92 5.49 -1.21 3.89
N TRP A 93 5.70 0.03 3.41
CA TRP A 93 4.60 0.86 2.94
C TRP A 93 4.06 0.39 1.60
N TYR A 94 4.93 0.00 0.67
CA TYR A 94 4.53 -0.57 -0.62
C TYR A 94 3.76 -1.88 -0.44
N GLN A 95 4.20 -2.76 0.46
CA GLN A 95 3.47 -3.99 0.79
C GLN A 95 2.07 -3.69 1.36
N LEU A 96 1.95 -2.70 2.24
CA LEU A 96 0.65 -2.27 2.76
C LEU A 96 -0.26 -1.73 1.64
N LEU A 97 0.30 -0.97 0.69
CA LEU A 97 -0.44 -0.46 -0.46
C LEU A 97 -0.92 -1.60 -1.36
N GLU A 98 -0.04 -2.55 -1.68
CA GLU A 98 -0.37 -3.71 -2.50
C GLU A 98 -1.48 -4.55 -1.87
N LEU A 99 -1.42 -4.78 -0.54
CA LEU A 99 -2.48 -5.47 0.19
C LEU A 99 -3.83 -4.74 0.09
N GLN A 100 -3.84 -3.42 0.16
CA GLN A 100 -5.09 -2.66 0.00
C GLN A 100 -5.62 -2.73 -1.44
N ILE A 101 -4.75 -2.68 -2.45
CA ILE A 101 -5.12 -2.84 -3.86
C ILE A 101 -5.73 -4.22 -4.09
N ARG A 102 -5.04 -5.28 -3.64
CA ARG A 102 -5.50 -6.66 -3.79
C ARG A 102 -6.87 -6.87 -3.13
N LYS A 103 -7.07 -6.32 -1.92
CA LYS A 103 -8.37 -6.36 -1.24
C LYS A 103 -9.49 -5.73 -2.08
N VAL A 104 -9.24 -4.53 -2.63
CA VAL A 104 -10.21 -3.81 -3.45
C VAL A 104 -10.52 -4.57 -4.73
N ASN A 105 -9.49 -5.12 -5.40
CA ASN A 105 -9.66 -5.87 -6.63
C ASN A 105 -10.50 -7.13 -6.42
N ILE A 106 -10.17 -7.94 -5.41
CA ILE A 106 -10.94 -9.16 -5.09
C ILE A 106 -12.40 -8.82 -4.82
N PHE A 107 -12.67 -7.74 -4.08
CA PHE A 107 -14.03 -7.30 -3.82
C PHE A 107 -14.77 -6.94 -5.12
N PHE A 108 -14.14 -6.19 -6.03
CA PHE A 108 -14.76 -5.84 -7.31
C PHE A 108 -14.97 -7.04 -8.23
N GLU A 109 -14.03 -7.99 -8.26
CA GLU A 109 -14.18 -9.24 -9.02
C GLU A 109 -15.40 -10.02 -8.54
N LEU A 110 -15.55 -10.22 -7.22
CA LEU A 110 -16.71 -10.89 -6.64
C LEU A 110 -18.03 -10.17 -6.96
N GLN A 111 -18.06 -8.85 -6.82
CA GLN A 111 -19.27 -8.08 -7.16
C GLN A 111 -19.62 -8.13 -8.65
N TYR A 112 -18.60 -8.20 -9.52
CA TYR A 112 -18.80 -8.34 -10.95
C TYR A 112 -19.41 -9.70 -11.31
N GLU A 113 -18.86 -10.79 -10.76
CA GLU A 113 -19.38 -12.15 -10.97
C GLU A 113 -20.83 -12.29 -10.44
N ASP A 114 -21.12 -11.74 -9.26
CA ASP A 114 -22.46 -11.73 -8.69
C ASP A 114 -23.46 -11.00 -9.61
N LEU A 115 -23.07 -9.83 -10.12
CA LEU A 115 -23.90 -9.05 -11.04
C LEU A 115 -24.10 -9.76 -12.38
N GLU A 116 -23.05 -10.35 -12.95
CA GLU A 116 -23.12 -11.11 -14.19
C GLU A 116 -24.10 -12.29 -14.04
N SER A 117 -24.05 -13.02 -12.92
CA SER A 117 -24.98 -14.11 -12.65
C SER A 117 -26.43 -13.60 -12.56
N GLN A 118 -26.67 -12.48 -11.89
CA GLN A 118 -28.00 -11.89 -11.78
C GLN A 118 -28.56 -11.45 -13.15
N VAL A 119 -27.71 -10.89 -14.01
CA VAL A 119 -28.10 -10.52 -15.38
C VAL A 119 -28.53 -11.77 -16.15
N VAL A 120 -27.73 -12.83 -16.13
CA VAL A 120 -28.07 -14.08 -16.83
C VAL A 120 -29.37 -14.71 -16.30
N GLU A 121 -29.59 -14.70 -14.98
CA GLU A 121 -30.84 -15.22 -14.39
C GLU A 121 -32.06 -14.39 -14.78
N THR A 122 -31.93 -13.07 -14.76
CA THR A 122 -33.02 -12.16 -15.13
C THR A 122 -33.35 -12.25 -16.62
N GLU A 123 -32.36 -12.38 -17.50
CA GLU A 123 -32.58 -12.63 -18.93
C GLU A 123 -33.36 -13.93 -19.17
N LYS A 124 -32.98 -15.02 -18.48
CA LYS A 124 -33.71 -16.31 -18.54
C LYS A 124 -35.16 -16.15 -18.09
N LEU A 125 -35.39 -15.42 -16.99
CA LEU A 125 -36.73 -15.17 -16.47
C LEU A 125 -37.59 -14.37 -17.46
N VAL A 126 -37.03 -13.30 -18.04
CA VAL A 126 -37.72 -12.48 -19.04
C VAL A 126 -38.08 -13.31 -20.26
N HIS A 127 -37.16 -14.13 -20.78
CA HIS A 127 -37.44 -15.04 -21.90
C HIS A 127 -38.53 -16.07 -21.56
N SER A 128 -38.53 -16.63 -20.35
CA SER A 128 -39.56 -17.56 -19.88
C SER A 128 -40.95 -16.93 -19.85
N ILE A 129 -41.05 -15.69 -19.32
CA ILE A 129 -42.31 -14.94 -19.28
C ILE A 129 -42.80 -14.60 -20.69
N ALA A 130 -41.91 -14.11 -21.56
CA ALA A 130 -42.25 -13.78 -22.94
C ALA A 130 -42.75 -15.01 -23.72
N SER A 131 -42.14 -16.17 -23.50
CA SER A 131 -42.53 -17.44 -24.14
C SER A 131 -43.84 -18.00 -23.60
N SER A 132 -44.18 -17.73 -22.34
CA SER A 132 -45.46 -18.15 -21.73
C SER A 132 -46.64 -17.26 -22.16
N SER A 133 -46.35 -16.04 -22.62
CA SER A 133 -47.36 -15.07 -23.05
C SER A 133 -47.86 -15.32 -24.48
N SER A 134 -47.11 -16.07 -25.30
CA SER A 134 -47.46 -16.35 -26.70
C SER A 134 -48.30 -17.62 -26.90
N SER A 135 -48.49 -18.45 -25.86
CA SER A 135 -49.23 -19.73 -25.94
C SER A 135 -50.69 -19.67 -25.46
N SER A 136 -51.17 -18.51 -25.00
CA SER A 136 -52.53 -18.34 -24.44
C SER A 136 -53.54 -17.70 -25.43
N GLY A 137 -53.19 -17.54 -26.71
CA GLY A 137 -53.98 -16.80 -27.71
C GLY A 137 -54.71 -17.62 -28.78
N SER A 138 -54.91 -18.94 -28.60
CA SER A 138 -55.48 -19.80 -29.65
C SER A 138 -56.49 -20.80 -29.08
N GLY A 139 -57.66 -20.33 -28.66
CA GLY A 139 -58.68 -21.23 -28.12
C GLY A 139 -59.99 -20.59 -27.74
N SER A 140 -60.69 -19.90 -28.65
CA SER A 140 -62.16 -19.89 -28.65
C SER A 140 -62.73 -19.26 -29.92
N SER A 141 -63.09 -20.11 -30.89
CA SER A 141 -64.18 -19.80 -31.82
C SER A 141 -64.87 -21.12 -32.21
N ILE A 142 -65.74 -21.57 -31.32
CA ILE A 142 -66.82 -22.53 -31.60
C ILE A 142 -68.11 -21.73 -31.42
N GLY A 143 -68.98 -21.75 -32.44
CA GLY A 143 -70.32 -21.16 -32.41
C GLY A 143 -70.61 -20.32 -33.64
#